data_AF-A0A0F9C8K8-F1
#
_entry.id   AF-A0A0F9C8K8-F1
#
_cell.length_a   1.000
_cell.length_b   1.000
_cell.length_c   1.000
_cell.angle_alpha   90.00
_cell.angle_beta   90.00
_cell.angle_gamma   90.00
#
_symmetry.space_group_name_H-M   'P 1'
#
loop_
_entity.id
_entity.type
_entity.pdbx_description
1 polymer ?
#
loop_
_entity_poly.entity_id
_entity_poly.type
_entity_poly.pdbx_seq_one_letter_code
_entity_poly.pdbx_strand_id
1 'polypeptide(L)'
;NQPCLFWLDAHYSGGNDAEGELWCPILLELKHILNNSKFDHVILIDDARGFKGINDWPTLKELKKLISMKRPNYCFKVKNDIIRVYKK
;
A
#
# COMPACT_ATOMS: atom_id res chain seq x y z
N ASN A 1 -3.09 8.06 19.82
CA ASN A 1 -3.77 6.76 20.04
C ASN A 1 -5.14 6.76 19.36
N GLN A 2 -5.19 6.90 18.04
CA GLN A 2 -6.46 6.91 17.29
C GLN A 2 -6.23 6.43 15.85
N PRO A 3 -7.29 6.07 15.10
CA PRO A 3 -7.19 5.83 13.68
C PRO A 3 -6.55 7.01 12.93
N CYS A 4 -5.88 6.70 11.82
CA CYS A 4 -5.17 7.67 11.00
C CYS A 4 -5.42 7.35 9.53
N LEU A 5 -5.37 8.39 8.70
CA LEU A 5 -5.31 8.28 7.26
C LEU A 5 -3.83 8.30 6.84
N PHE A 6 -3.39 7.24 6.17
CA PHE A 6 -2.10 7.21 5.47
C PHE A 6 -2.34 7.49 3.98
N TRP A 7 -1.63 8.46 3.42
CA TRP A 7 -1.55 8.68 1.98
C TRP A 7 -0.13 8.34 1.55
N LEU A 8 0.02 7.26 0.80
CA LEU A 8 1.31 6.74 0.34
C LEU A 8 1.50 7.09 -1.14
N ASP A 9 2.70 7.53 -1.47
CA ASP A 9 3.18 7.61 -2.84
C ASP A 9 3.65 6.21 -3.26
N ALA A 10 3.10 5.69 -4.33
CA ALA A 10 3.46 4.38 -4.83
C ALA A 10 4.85 4.37 -5.50
N HIS A 11 5.32 5.53 -5.98
CA HIS A 11 6.62 5.69 -6.61
C HIS A 11 7.65 6.26 -5.61
N TYR A 12 8.80 5.62 -5.55
CA TYR A 12 9.99 6.27 -5.03
C TYR A 12 10.59 7.18 -6.12
N SER A 13 10.70 8.49 -5.87
CA SER A 13 11.13 9.49 -6.86
C SER A 13 12.66 9.54 -7.09
N GLY A 14 13.43 8.63 -6.51
CA GLY A 14 14.84 8.46 -6.88
C GLY A 14 15.71 9.69 -6.63
N GLY A 15 15.98 10.03 -5.37
CA GLY A 15 17.15 10.86 -5.04
C GLY A 15 18.45 10.11 -5.32
N ASN A 16 19.51 10.81 -5.76
CA ASN A 16 20.80 10.23 -6.19
C ASN A 16 21.49 9.31 -5.16
N ASP A 17 21.08 9.33 -3.88
CA ASP A 17 21.79 8.66 -2.79
C ASP A 17 20.96 7.60 -2.05
N ALA A 18 19.81 7.17 -2.58
CA ALA A 18 19.06 6.08 -1.95
C ALA A 18 19.27 4.77 -2.69
N GLU A 19 20.37 4.09 -2.33
CA GLU A 19 20.55 2.66 -2.54
C GLU A 19 19.57 1.85 -1.66
N GLY A 20 18.27 2.05 -1.86
CA GLY A 20 17.27 1.11 -1.36
C GLY A 20 17.26 -0.13 -2.26
N GLU A 21 17.38 -1.32 -1.68
CA GLU A 21 17.36 -2.60 -2.43
C GLU A 21 16.09 -2.84 -3.26
N LEU A 22 15.05 -2.01 -3.10
CA LEU A 22 13.74 -2.13 -3.77
C LEU A 22 13.26 -0.80 -4.34
N TRP A 23 12.94 -0.77 -5.64
CA TRP A 23 12.38 0.39 -6.34
C TRP A 23 10.94 0.77 -5.92
N CYS A 24 10.21 -0.15 -5.27
CA CYS A 24 8.85 0.08 -4.77
C CYS A 24 8.68 -0.51 -3.34
N PRO A 25 8.90 0.28 -2.27
CA PRO A 25 8.82 -0.20 -0.89
C PRO A 25 7.38 -0.41 -0.38
N ILE A 26 6.36 -0.17 -1.21
CA ILE A 26 4.94 -0.14 -0.80
C ILE A 26 4.49 -1.42 -0.07
N LEU A 27 5.03 -2.59 -0.43
CA LEU A 27 4.71 -3.85 0.26
C LEU A 27 5.25 -3.88 1.70
N LEU A 28 6.42 -3.29 1.95
CA LEU A 28 7.02 -3.21 3.29
C LEU A 28 6.25 -2.20 4.15
N GLU A 29 5.97 -1.02 3.61
CA GLU A 29 5.18 0.01 4.29
C GLU A 29 3.80 -0.53 4.72
N LEU A 30 3.10 -1.19 3.79
CA LEU A 30 1.82 -1.82 4.08
C LEU A 30 1.95 -2.91 5.16
N LYS A 31 3.00 -3.72 5.15
CA LYS A 31 3.24 -4.71 6.21
C LYS A 31 3.36 -4.01 7.57
N HIS A 32 4.12 -2.92 7.68
CA HIS A 32 4.27 -2.17 8.93
C HIS A 32 2.96 -1.55 9.41
N ILE A 33 2.24 -0.85 8.53
CA ILE A 33 0.97 -0.20 8.87
C ILE A 33 -0.10 -1.24 9.27
N LEU A 34 -0.22 -2.32 8.51
CA LEU A 34 -1.26 -3.35 8.74
C LEU A 34 -0.97 -4.24 9.94
N ASN A 35 0.31 -4.45 10.30
CA ASN A 35 0.71 -5.21 11.49
C ASN A 35 0.31 -4.49 12.79
N ASN A 36 0.17 -3.16 12.77
CA ASN A 36 -0.38 -2.43 13.91
C ASN A 36 -1.90 -2.66 14.00
N SER A 37 -2.30 -3.76 14.64
CA SER A 37 -3.71 -4.19 14.76
C SER A 37 -4.57 -3.29 15.66
N LYS A 38 -3.95 -2.36 16.40
CA LYS A 38 -4.60 -1.58 17.45
C LYS A 38 -5.67 -0.62 16.92
N PHE A 39 -5.50 -0.11 15.71
CA PHE A 39 -6.42 0.87 15.12
C PHE A 39 -6.85 0.47 13.71
N ASP A 40 -8.04 0.96 13.35
CA ASP A 40 -8.63 0.76 12.03
C ASP A 40 -8.22 1.90 11.09
N HIS A 41 -6.96 1.89 10.66
CA HIS A 41 -6.41 2.90 9.76
C HIS A 41 -7.05 2.84 8.35
N VAL A 42 -7.14 4.01 7.71
CA VAL A 42 -7.46 4.14 6.28
C VAL A 42 -6.15 4.36 5.54
N ILE A 43 -5.97 3.69 4.42
CA ILE A 43 -4.77 3.80 3.58
C ILE A 43 -5.21 4.15 2.16
N LEU A 44 -4.62 5.19 1.61
CA LEU A 44 -4.71 5.60 0.21
C LEU A 44 -3.32 5.45 -0.41
N ILE A 45 -3.28 4.92 -1.62
CA ILE A 45 -2.05 4.75 -2.40
C ILE A 45 -2.36 5.30 -3.79
N ASP A 46 -1.55 6.23 -4.30
CA ASP A 46 -1.71 6.77 -5.65
C ASP A 46 -1.15 5.82 -6.73
N ASP A 47 -1.16 6.28 -7.98
CA ASP A 47 -0.65 5.57 -9.16
C ASP A 47 -1.09 4.10 -9.27
N ALA A 48 -2.37 3.82 -9.01
CA ALA A 48 -2.94 2.48 -9.11
C ALA A 48 -2.68 1.82 -10.48
N ARG A 49 -2.57 2.61 -11.56
CA ARG A 49 -2.16 2.19 -12.91
C ARG A 49 -0.80 1.49 -12.97
N GLY A 50 0.12 1.77 -12.04
CA GLY A 50 1.47 1.21 -11.99
C GLY A 50 1.53 -0.23 -11.48
N PHE A 51 0.50 -0.70 -10.75
CA PHE A 51 0.48 -1.98 -10.05
C PHE A 51 0.25 -3.18 -10.98
N LYS A 52 1.20 -3.42 -11.89
CA LYS A 52 1.13 -4.41 -12.98
C LYS A 52 2.11 -5.58 -12.85
N GLY A 53 3.00 -5.61 -11.84
CA GLY A 53 3.99 -6.68 -11.73
C GLY A 53 5.27 -6.44 -12.54
N ILE A 54 5.60 -5.19 -12.89
CA ILE A 54 6.69 -4.83 -13.80
C ILE A 54 7.66 -3.88 -13.06
N ASN A 55 8.97 -4.05 -13.24
CA ASN A 55 10.01 -3.19 -12.63
C ASN A 55 9.86 -3.05 -11.11
N ASP A 56 9.72 -4.19 -10.41
CA ASP A 56 9.51 -4.30 -8.95
C ASP A 56 8.18 -3.77 -8.41
N TRP A 57 7.29 -3.27 -9.27
CA TRP A 57 5.94 -2.94 -8.87
C TRP A 57 5.14 -4.20 -8.59
N PRO A 58 4.48 -4.33 -7.44
CA PRO A 58 3.57 -5.43 -7.21
C PRO A 58 2.32 -5.30 -8.09
N THR A 59 1.63 -6.41 -8.30
CA THR A 59 0.30 -6.41 -8.91
C THR A 59 -0.77 -5.97 -7.91
N LEU A 60 -1.88 -5.43 -8.40
CA LEU A 60 -3.08 -5.20 -7.57
C LEU A 60 -3.55 -6.48 -6.85
N LYS A 61 -3.36 -7.65 -7.48
CA LYS A 61 -3.73 -8.96 -6.91
C LYS A 61 -2.87 -9.29 -5.70
N GLU A 62 -1.56 -9.06 -5.77
CA GLU A 62 -0.64 -9.27 -4.65
C GLU A 62 -0.92 -8.33 -3.50
N LEU A 63 -1.16 -7.04 -3.78
CA LEU A 63 -1.58 -6.07 -2.75
C LEU A 63 -2.86 -6.51 -2.06
N LYS A 64 -3.90 -6.86 -2.84
CA LYS A 64 -5.18 -7.32 -2.29
C LYS A 64 -5.01 -8.57 -1.44
N LYS A 65 -4.18 -9.52 -1.88
CA LYS A 65 -3.87 -10.75 -1.13
C LYS A 65 -3.21 -10.40 0.22
N LEU A 66 -2.16 -9.58 0.22
CA LEU A 66 -1.48 -9.13 1.44
C LEU A 66 -2.46 -8.50 2.44
N ILE A 67 -3.30 -7.57 1.96
CA ILE A 67 -4.28 -6.86 2.79
C ILE A 67 -5.31 -7.83 3.36
N SER A 68 -5.86 -8.74 2.54
CA SER A 68 -6.83 -9.73 3.01
C SER A 68 -6.25 -10.71 4.04
N MET A 69 -4.97 -11.07 3.91
CA MET A 69 -4.29 -11.95 4.87
C MET A 69 -4.05 -11.28 6.21
N LYS A 70 -3.72 -9.97 6.22
CA LYS A 70 -3.43 -9.21 7.44
C LYS A 70 -4.68 -8.65 8.11
N ARG A 71 -5.66 -8.20 7.33
CA ARG A 71 -6.88 -7.53 7.77
C ARG A 71 -8.07 -8.00 6.93
N PRO A 72 -8.65 -9.19 7.20
CA PRO A 72 -9.72 -9.78 6.37
C PRO A 72 -11.01 -8.95 6.34
N ASN A 73 -11.21 -8.07 7.33
CA ASN A 73 -12.37 -7.19 7.43
C ASN A 73 -12.19 -5.86 6.66
N TYR A 74 -11.10 -5.70 5.91
CA TYR A 74 -10.86 -4.49 5.13
C TYR A 74 -11.39 -4.62 3.69
N CYS A 75 -11.90 -3.51 3.18
CA CYS A 75 -12.19 -3.28 1.77
C CYS A 75 -10.92 -2.94 1.01
N PHE A 76 -10.86 -3.36 -0.26
CA PHE A 76 -9.88 -2.94 -1.24
C PHE A 76 -10.62 -2.40 -2.47
N LYS A 77 -10.47 -1.11 -2.78
CA LYS A 77 -11.13 -0.47 -3.93
C LYS A 77 -10.15 0.37 -4.71
N VAL A 78 -10.16 0.26 -6.03
CA VAL A 78 -9.42 1.15 -6.92
C VAL A 78 -10.41 2.13 -7.54
N LYS A 79 -10.19 3.44 -7.35
CA LYS A 79 -11.03 4.49 -7.95
C LYS A 79 -10.25 5.79 -8.10
N ASN A 80 -10.38 6.42 -9.26
CA ASN A 80 -9.68 7.65 -9.64
C ASN A 80 -8.16 7.50 -9.52
N ASP A 81 -7.64 6.37 -10.01
CA ASP A 81 -6.22 6.01 -9.91
C ASP A 81 -5.65 5.88 -8.48
N ILE A 82 -6.52 5.79 -7.47
CA ILE A 82 -6.14 5.62 -6.08
C ILE A 82 -6.62 4.26 -5.59
N ILE A 83 -5.72 3.49 -4.97
CA ILE A 83 -6.04 2.30 -4.20
C ILE A 83 -6.47 2.73 -2.80
N ARG A 84 -7.65 2.26 -2.36
CA ARG A 84 -8.28 2.63 -1.10
C ARG A 84 -8.47 1.39 -0.26
N VAL A 85 -7.97 1.45 0.97
CA VAL A 85 -7.96 0.35 1.92
C VAL A 85 -8.52 0.84 3.24
N TYR A 86 -9.63 0.27 3.69
CA TYR A 86 -10.36 0.75 4.87
C TYR A 86 -11.25 -0.37 5.44
N LYS A 87 -11.59 -0.32 6.72
CA LYS A 87 -12.49 -1.30 7.36
C LYS A 87 -13.88 -1.29 6.70
N LYS A 88 -14.46 -2.47 6.48
CA LYS A 88 -15.84 -2.65 6.00
C LYS A 88 -16.85 -1.93 6.88
#